data_AF-F8CPB9-F1
#
_entry.id   AF-F8CPB9-F1
#
_cell.length_a   1.000
_cell.length_b   1.000
_cell.length_c   1.000
_cell.angle_alpha   90.00
_cell.angle_beta   90.00
_cell.angle_gamma   90.00
#
_symmetry.space_group_name_H-M   'P 1'
#
loop_
_entity.id
_entity.type
_entity.pdbx_description
1 polymer ?
#
loop_
_entity_poly.entity_id
_entity_poly.type
_entity_poly.pdbx_seq_one_letter_code
_entity_poly.pdbx_strand_id
1 'polypeptide(L)'
;MLIGLTALSLGCSSSATGSVGRRDMGHRDAYALASCTDTVSCCIQRNPGVPEACGLTAGEAAAHLAAMDAAMKRANEREEGEEDDDADEGWKEHCRDTYVLCRDAKKPRWDGDCYACFRYCEGQRQWPYEMCSRDRR
;
A
#
# COMPACT_ATOMS: atom_id res chain seq x y z
N MET A 1 -0.41 -55.23 23.67
CA MET A 1 -0.41 -53.87 23.08
C MET A 1 0.80 -53.74 22.18
N LEU A 2 0.61 -53.77 20.86
CA LEU A 2 1.65 -53.44 19.88
C LEU A 2 0.98 -52.57 18.79
N ILE A 3 1.38 -51.30 18.79
CA ILE A 3 1.08 -50.22 17.83
C ILE A 3 2.36 -50.11 16.96
N GLY A 4 2.38 -49.88 15.66
CA GLY A 4 1.36 -49.47 14.70
C GLY A 4 1.91 -49.52 13.27
N LEU A 5 1.03 -49.24 12.31
CA LEU A 5 1.24 -49.31 10.86
C LEU A 5 2.11 -48.16 10.32
N THR A 6 2.96 -48.47 9.33
CA THR A 6 3.41 -47.48 8.32
C THR A 6 3.29 -48.08 6.92
N ALA A 7 2.28 -47.61 6.18
CA ALA A 7 2.08 -47.88 4.77
C ALA A 7 2.86 -46.84 3.95
N LEU A 8 3.75 -47.29 3.06
CA LEU A 8 4.38 -46.44 2.05
C LEU A 8 3.68 -46.69 0.71
N SER A 9 3.00 -45.64 0.27
CA SER A 9 2.17 -45.48 -0.92
C SER A 9 2.92 -45.71 -2.24
N LEU A 10 2.30 -46.46 -3.15
CA LEU A 10 2.62 -46.46 -4.58
C LEU A 10 2.30 -45.08 -5.18
N GLY A 11 3.32 -44.38 -5.67
CA GLY A 11 3.15 -43.21 -6.54
C GLY A 11 3.05 -43.65 -7.99
N CYS A 12 1.86 -43.60 -8.58
CA CYS A 12 1.68 -43.69 -10.04
C CYS A 12 2.17 -42.38 -10.69
N SER A 13 3.28 -42.43 -11.42
CA SER A 13 3.72 -41.34 -12.30
C SER A 13 2.82 -41.26 -13.53
N SER A 14 1.88 -40.32 -13.56
CA SER A 14 1.15 -39.94 -14.78
C SER A 14 1.76 -38.67 -15.36
N SER A 15 2.88 -38.80 -16.07
CA SER A 15 3.38 -37.74 -16.96
C SER A 15 2.74 -37.92 -18.33
N ALA A 16 1.49 -37.47 -18.49
CA ALA A 16 0.91 -37.27 -19.81
C ALA A 16 1.39 -35.92 -20.33
N THR A 17 2.43 -35.92 -21.17
CA THR A 17 2.80 -34.76 -22.00
C THR A 17 1.74 -34.60 -23.08
N GLY A 18 0.61 -34.00 -22.71
CA GLY A 18 -0.31 -33.39 -23.66
C GLY A 18 0.36 -32.12 -24.19
N SER A 19 0.49 -32.02 -25.51
CA SER A 19 0.91 -30.82 -26.20
C SER A 19 -0.04 -29.66 -25.90
N VAL A 20 0.21 -28.92 -24.82
CA VAL A 20 -0.50 -27.68 -24.52
C VAL A 20 0.09 -26.59 -25.39
N GLY A 21 -0.72 -26.17 -26.37
CA GLY A 21 -0.43 -25.08 -27.26
C GLY A 21 -0.14 -23.77 -26.51
N ARG A 22 0.57 -22.88 -27.19
CA ARG A 22 1.02 -21.54 -26.76
C ARG A 22 -0.10 -20.54 -26.40
N ARG A 23 -1.23 -20.99 -25.84
CA ARG A 23 -2.37 -20.16 -25.41
C ARG A 23 -2.52 -20.05 -23.90
N ASP A 24 -1.83 -20.89 -23.11
CA ASP A 24 -1.98 -20.92 -21.65
C ASP A 24 -1.12 -19.87 -20.91
N MET A 25 -0.16 -19.25 -21.59
CA MET A 25 0.78 -18.31 -20.95
C MET A 25 0.09 -17.01 -20.48
N GLY A 26 -0.92 -16.53 -21.23
CA GLY A 26 -1.65 -15.30 -20.85
C GLY A 26 -2.62 -15.46 -19.66
N HIS A 27 -3.10 -16.68 -19.40
CA HIS A 27 -4.09 -16.93 -18.34
C HIS A 27 -3.47 -17.03 -16.94
N ARG A 28 -2.19 -17.44 -16.87
CA ARG A 28 -1.41 -17.43 -15.62
C ARG A 28 -0.97 -16.02 -15.26
N ASP A 29 -0.53 -15.22 -16.23
CA ASP A 29 -0.09 -13.84 -16.00
C ASP A 29 -1.26 -12.93 -15.59
N ALA A 30 -2.46 -13.12 -16.17
CA ALA A 30 -3.67 -12.40 -15.75
C ALA A 30 -4.05 -12.64 -14.28
N TYR A 31 -3.70 -13.81 -13.72
CA TYR A 31 -3.94 -14.09 -12.30
C TYR A 31 -2.91 -13.49 -11.37
N ALA A 32 -1.65 -13.44 -11.82
CA ALA A 32 -0.59 -12.80 -11.05
C ALA A 32 -0.72 -11.28 -11.03
N LEU A 33 -1.42 -10.69 -12.02
CA LEU A 33 -1.65 -9.25 -12.16
C LEU A 33 -2.98 -8.75 -11.60
N ALA A 34 -3.85 -9.62 -11.10
CA ALA A 34 -5.17 -9.19 -10.62
C ALA A 34 -5.03 -8.40 -9.31
N SER A 35 -5.25 -7.09 -9.36
CA SER A 35 -5.31 -6.17 -8.21
C SER A 35 -6.75 -5.97 -7.72
N CYS A 36 -7.56 -7.02 -7.82
CA CYS A 36 -8.99 -6.97 -7.53
C CYS A 36 -9.27 -6.82 -6.02
N THR A 37 -10.34 -6.09 -5.70
CA THR A 37 -10.77 -5.80 -4.32
C THR A 37 -11.96 -6.66 -3.87
N ASP A 38 -12.76 -7.17 -4.81
CA ASP A 38 -13.92 -8.01 -4.56
C ASP A 38 -13.97 -9.24 -5.49
N THR A 39 -14.77 -10.24 -5.12
CA THR A 39 -14.85 -11.53 -5.84
C THR A 39 -15.28 -11.40 -7.30
N VAL A 40 -16.15 -10.43 -7.61
CA VAL A 40 -16.64 -10.20 -8.98
C VAL A 40 -15.53 -9.56 -9.81
N SER A 41 -14.87 -8.53 -9.28
CA SER A 41 -13.71 -7.91 -9.94
C SER A 41 -12.57 -8.91 -10.17
N CYS A 42 -12.31 -9.82 -9.22
CA CYS A 42 -11.29 -10.86 -9.37
C CYS A 42 -11.65 -11.85 -10.49
N CYS A 43 -12.92 -12.23 -10.59
CA CYS A 43 -13.37 -13.10 -11.66
C CYS A 43 -13.19 -12.42 -13.02
N ILE A 44 -13.59 -11.14 -13.16
CA ILE A 44 -13.48 -10.40 -14.42
C ILE A 44 -12.01 -10.23 -14.82
N GLN A 45 -11.14 -9.85 -13.88
CA GLN A 45 -9.70 -9.66 -14.16
C GLN A 45 -9.00 -10.97 -14.55
N ARG A 46 -9.42 -12.12 -14.00
CA ARG A 46 -8.93 -13.42 -14.47
C ARG A 46 -9.43 -13.80 -15.86
N ASN A 47 -10.65 -13.44 -16.20
CA ASN A 47 -11.30 -13.87 -17.42
C ASN A 47 -11.50 -12.68 -18.36
N PRO A 48 -10.41 -12.03 -18.83
CA PRO A 48 -10.51 -10.86 -19.66
C PRO A 48 -11.24 -11.20 -20.96
N GLY A 49 -12.24 -10.38 -21.31
CA GLY A 49 -13.04 -10.55 -22.51
C GLY A 49 -14.07 -11.68 -22.46
N VAL A 50 -14.25 -12.36 -21.31
CA VAL A 50 -15.27 -13.41 -21.11
C VAL A 50 -16.05 -13.18 -19.80
N PRO A 51 -16.77 -12.06 -19.68
CA PRO A 51 -17.51 -11.70 -18.45
C PRO A 51 -18.64 -12.68 -18.12
N GLU A 52 -19.14 -13.42 -19.12
CA GLU A 52 -20.18 -14.43 -18.94
C GLU A 52 -19.70 -15.60 -18.06
N ALA A 53 -18.39 -15.86 -17.99
CA ALA A 53 -17.80 -16.82 -17.07
C ALA A 53 -17.96 -16.41 -15.60
N CYS A 54 -18.21 -15.12 -15.34
CA CYS A 54 -18.47 -14.56 -14.02
C CYS A 54 -19.97 -14.35 -13.77
N GLY A 55 -20.83 -14.70 -14.72
CA GLY A 55 -22.28 -14.46 -14.66
C GLY A 55 -22.68 -13.01 -14.97
N LEU A 56 -21.81 -12.25 -15.65
CA LEU A 56 -22.09 -10.88 -16.08
C LEU A 56 -22.18 -10.80 -17.60
N THR A 57 -22.99 -9.88 -18.10
CA THR A 57 -22.86 -9.42 -19.48
C THR A 57 -21.65 -8.50 -19.64
N ALA A 58 -21.20 -8.28 -20.87
CA ALA A 58 -20.11 -7.33 -21.15
C ALA A 58 -20.37 -5.91 -20.63
N GLY A 59 -21.63 -5.45 -20.70
CA GLY A 59 -22.02 -4.14 -20.17
C GLY A 59 -21.95 -4.08 -18.64
N GLU A 60 -22.41 -5.12 -17.95
CA GLU A 60 -22.38 -5.18 -16.49
C GLU A 60 -20.95 -5.29 -15.95
N ALA A 61 -20.08 -6.08 -16.60
CA ALA A 61 -18.68 -6.18 -16.22
C ALA A 61 -17.93 -4.85 -16.42
N ALA A 62 -18.18 -4.15 -17.52
CA ALA A 62 -17.61 -2.82 -17.75
C ALA A 62 -18.10 -1.80 -16.71
N ALA A 63 -19.40 -1.81 -16.39
CA ALA A 63 -19.96 -0.94 -15.36
C ALA A 63 -19.40 -1.24 -13.97
N HIS A 64 -19.21 -2.53 -13.63
CA HIS A 64 -18.62 -2.94 -12.35
C HIS A 64 -17.18 -2.45 -12.20
N LEU A 65 -16.34 -2.66 -13.23
CA LEU A 65 -14.96 -2.18 -13.22
C LEU A 65 -14.89 -0.65 -13.16
N ALA A 66 -15.74 0.06 -13.92
CA ALA A 66 -15.78 1.53 -13.88
C ALA A 66 -16.23 2.08 -12.51
N ALA A 67 -17.19 1.41 -11.87
CA ALA A 67 -17.64 1.77 -10.52
C ALA A 67 -16.52 1.55 -9.48
N MET A 68 -15.77 0.44 -9.60
CA MET A 68 -14.64 0.16 -8.73
C MET A 68 -13.49 1.13 -8.95
N ASP A 69 -13.14 1.45 -10.19
CA ASP A 69 -12.12 2.46 -10.52
C ASP A 69 -12.50 3.83 -9.95
N ALA A 70 -13.75 4.26 -10.14
CA ALA A 70 -14.25 5.51 -9.56
C ALA A 70 -14.25 5.50 -8.02
N ALA A 71 -14.56 4.36 -7.39
CA ALA A 71 -14.50 4.22 -5.94
C ALA A 71 -13.06 4.29 -5.42
N MET A 72 -12.12 3.61 -6.07
CA MET A 72 -10.70 3.66 -5.74
C MET A 72 -10.13 5.06 -5.96
N LYS A 73 -10.47 5.71 -7.08
CA LYS A 73 -10.06 7.09 -7.33
C LYS A 73 -10.59 8.04 -6.26
N ARG A 74 -11.85 7.89 -5.83
CA ARG A 74 -12.41 8.69 -4.73
C ARG A 74 -11.81 8.35 -3.37
N ALA A 75 -11.40 7.10 -3.14
CA ALA A 75 -10.70 6.71 -1.92
C ALA A 75 -9.30 7.35 -1.88
N ASN A 76 -8.57 7.32 -3.01
CA ASN A 76 -7.29 8.00 -3.14
C ASN A 76 -7.46 9.53 -3.10
N GLU A 77 -8.49 10.12 -3.71
CA GLU A 77 -8.82 11.55 -3.60
C GLU A 77 -9.26 11.94 -2.18
N ARG A 78 -9.68 10.99 -1.32
CA ARG A 78 -9.89 11.25 0.11
C ARG A 78 -8.61 11.12 0.92
N GLU A 79 -7.73 10.19 0.55
CA GLU A 79 -6.38 10.10 1.14
C GLU A 79 -5.46 11.26 0.71
N GLU A 80 -5.67 11.83 -0.49
CA GLU A 80 -4.93 12.98 -1.04
C GLU A 80 -5.70 14.30 -0.90
N GLY A 81 -6.98 14.27 -0.50
CA GLY A 81 -7.89 15.42 -0.43
C GLY A 81 -8.59 15.61 0.91
N GLU A 82 -8.06 14.98 1.97
CA GLU A 82 -8.04 15.60 3.31
C GLU A 82 -6.89 16.61 3.37
N GLU A 83 -6.81 17.52 2.38
CA GLU A 83 -6.33 18.87 2.62
C GLU A 83 -7.45 19.57 3.40
N ASP A 84 -7.59 19.22 4.68
CA ASP A 84 -8.26 20.10 5.61
C ASP A 84 -7.49 21.41 5.55
N ASP A 85 -8.19 22.44 5.09
CA ASP A 85 -7.80 23.84 5.06
C ASP A 85 -7.70 24.38 6.50
N ASP A 86 -7.01 23.64 7.37
CA ASP A 86 -6.55 24.07 8.66
C ASP A 86 -5.25 24.83 8.42
N ALA A 87 -5.27 26.13 8.71
CA ALA A 87 -4.11 27.03 8.80
C ALA A 87 -3.07 26.60 9.87
N ASP A 88 -3.08 25.33 10.20
CA ASP A 88 -2.64 24.65 11.39
C ASP A 88 -1.94 23.34 10.98
N GLU A 89 -1.59 23.16 9.70
CA GLU A 89 -0.72 22.11 9.16
C GLU A 89 0.73 22.57 8.95
N GLY A 90 0.95 23.86 8.69
CA GLY A 90 2.28 24.42 8.43
C GLY A 90 3.28 24.22 9.57
N TRP A 91 2.80 24.01 10.80
CA TRP A 91 3.67 23.70 11.93
C TRP A 91 4.31 22.31 11.81
N LYS A 92 3.64 21.32 11.20
CA LYS A 92 4.20 19.95 11.07
C LYS A 92 5.41 19.97 10.15
N GLU A 93 5.27 20.61 9.00
CA GLU A 93 6.37 20.83 8.05
C GLU A 93 7.47 21.68 8.69
N HIS A 94 7.10 22.77 9.38
CA HIS A 94 8.05 23.61 10.11
C HIS A 94 8.87 22.83 11.17
N CYS A 95 8.24 21.96 11.96
CA CYS A 95 8.92 21.13 12.96
C CYS A 95 9.87 20.13 12.29
N ARG A 96 9.45 19.51 11.18
CA ARG A 96 10.25 18.54 10.42
C ARG A 96 11.48 19.19 9.82
N ASP A 97 11.30 20.31 9.13
CA ASP A 97 12.39 21.05 8.49
C ASP A 97 13.39 21.55 9.52
N THR A 98 12.89 22.09 10.63
CA THR A 98 13.74 22.59 11.71
C THR A 98 14.49 21.45 12.41
N TYR A 99 13.89 20.27 12.56
CA TYR A 99 14.58 19.08 13.07
C TYR A 99 15.72 18.64 12.15
N VAL A 100 15.50 18.58 10.83
CA VAL A 100 16.54 18.24 9.85
C VAL A 100 17.67 19.28 9.92
N LEU A 101 17.33 20.56 9.98
CA LEU A 101 18.32 21.63 10.17
C LEU A 101 19.09 21.50 11.49
N CYS A 102 18.44 21.13 12.58
CA CYS A 102 19.09 20.93 13.88
C CYS A 102 20.04 19.72 13.84
N ARG A 103 19.60 18.59 13.26
CA ARG A 103 20.36 17.34 13.15
C ARG A 103 21.56 17.48 12.22
N ASP A 104 21.36 18.10 11.06
CA ASP A 104 22.35 18.14 9.98
C ASP A 104 23.29 19.34 10.09
N ALA A 105 22.90 20.41 10.78
CA ALA A 105 23.80 21.51 11.07
C ALA A 105 24.89 21.07 12.05
N LYS A 106 26.13 21.00 11.55
CA LYS A 106 27.32 20.84 12.39
C LYS A 106 27.73 22.16 13.09
N LYS A 107 26.84 22.69 13.95
CA LYS A 107 27.01 23.87 14.87
C LYS A 107 27.41 25.20 14.17
N PRO A 108 27.12 26.41 14.72
CA PRO A 108 26.93 26.78 16.12
C PRO A 108 25.53 27.27 16.54
N ARG A 109 24.50 27.16 15.68
CA ARG A 109 23.17 27.73 15.94
C ARG A 109 22.27 26.88 16.85
N TRP A 110 22.51 25.57 16.90
CA TRP A 110 21.71 24.60 17.65
C TRP A 110 22.61 23.85 18.64
N ASP A 111 22.22 23.80 19.91
CA ASP A 111 23.02 23.21 20.99
C ASP A 111 22.26 22.22 21.87
N GLY A 112 20.92 22.31 21.90
CA GLY A 112 20.03 21.36 22.58
C GLY A 112 19.87 20.01 21.86
N ASP A 113 19.15 19.09 22.51
CA ASP A 113 18.79 17.78 21.94
C ASP A 113 17.70 17.97 20.86
N CYS A 114 18.10 17.94 19.59
CA CYS A 114 17.21 18.11 18.45
C CYS A 114 15.99 17.17 18.46
N TYR A 115 16.12 15.96 18.99
CA TYR A 115 15.00 15.02 19.06
C TYR A 115 14.01 15.43 20.17
N ALA A 116 14.51 15.84 21.34
CA ALA A 116 13.66 16.39 22.40
C ALA A 116 12.91 17.65 21.95
N CYS A 117 13.58 18.52 21.20
CA CYS A 117 13.01 19.71 20.57
C CYS A 117 11.88 19.37 19.60
N PHE A 118 12.08 18.34 18.78
CA PHE A 118 11.07 17.86 17.83
C PHE A 118 9.83 17.32 18.55
N ARG A 119 10.01 16.50 19.61
CA ARG A 119 8.90 15.99 20.42
C ARG A 119 8.09 17.10 21.10
N TYR A 120 8.76 18.16 21.55
CA TYR A 120 8.08 19.34 22.09
C TYR A 120 7.31 20.09 20.99
N CYS A 121 7.91 20.24 19.81
CA CYS A 121 7.29 20.86 18.65
C CYS A 121 6.01 20.13 18.23
N GLU A 122 5.99 18.79 18.31
CA GLU A 122 4.78 17.99 18.07
C GLU A 122 3.67 18.21 19.10
N GLY A 123 4.02 18.48 20.36
CA GLY A 123 3.03 18.73 21.41
C GLY A 123 2.51 20.17 21.46
N GLN A 124 3.37 21.14 21.17
CA GLN A 124 3.06 22.58 21.27
C GLN A 124 2.84 23.24 19.91
N ARG A 125 2.99 22.48 18.82
CA ARG A 125 2.86 22.96 17.43
C ARG A 125 3.81 24.11 17.10
N GLN A 126 4.89 24.23 17.87
CA GLN A 126 5.85 25.34 17.81
C GLN A 126 7.23 24.85 18.24
N TRP A 127 8.25 25.17 17.43
CA TRP A 127 9.63 24.79 17.75
C TRP A 127 10.17 25.60 18.94
N PRO A 128 10.71 24.95 19.99
CA PRO A 128 11.19 25.64 21.19
C PRO A 128 12.59 26.22 20.96
N TYR A 129 12.67 27.37 20.27
CA TYR A 129 13.95 28.02 19.95
C TYR A 129 14.80 28.33 21.19
N GLU A 130 14.21 28.71 22.32
CA GLU A 130 14.97 29.01 23.54
C GLU A 130 15.67 27.78 24.16
N MET A 131 15.13 26.59 23.94
CA MET A 131 15.70 25.34 24.45
C MET A 131 16.72 24.72 23.47
N CYS A 132 16.58 25.05 22.19
CA CYS A 132 17.21 24.31 21.10
C CYS A 132 18.21 25.15 20.32
N SER A 133 18.12 26.48 20.42
CA SER A 133 19.10 27.40 19.85
C SER A 133 20.05 27.90 20.93
N ARG A 134 21.29 28.17 20.53
CA ARG A 134 22.28 28.77 21.41
C ARG A 134 21.81 30.18 21.76
N ASP A 135 21.31 30.39 22.97
CA ASP A 135 20.99 31.71 23.51
C ASP A 135 22.20 32.62 23.28
N ARG A 136 22.00 33.70 22.55
CA ARG A 136 23.04 34.67 22.21
C ARG A 136 22.73 35.95 22.97
N ARG A 137 22.82 35.89 24.30
CA ARG A 137 23.08 37.07 25.14
C ARG A 137 24.57 37.38 25.16
#